data_AF-A0A960D302-F1
#
_entry.id   AF-A0A960D302-F1
#
_cell.length_a   1.000
_cell.length_b   1.000
_cell.length_c   1.000
_cell.angle_alpha   90.00
_cell.angle_beta   90.00
_cell.angle_gamma   90.00
#
_symmetry.space_group_name_H-M   'P 1'
#
loop_
_entity.id
_entity.type
_entity.pdbx_description
1 polymer ?
#
loop_
_entity_poly.entity_id
_entity_poly.type
_entity_poly.pdbx_seq_one_letter_code
_entity_poly.pdbx_strand_id
1 'polypeptide(L)'
;MASSAANREAHVHLVEQLRSKLAEAALGGPERARARHVERGKLLPRDRVDGLLDPGSPLLEVAPLAANGMYDDDCPAAGIITGIGRVSGRECMIVANDATVKGGTYYPITVKKHLRAQEIAAQNRLPCIYLVDSGGAFLPRQDEVFPDRDHFGRIFYNQATLSAAGIPQIAAVLGSCTAGGAYVPAMSDEAVIVRNQGTIFLGGPPLVKAATGEVVTAEELGGGDLHSRTSGVTDHLAHDDRDALRIVRRIVATFGPREQRPWDVRPTVEPIADQRELYDVVPVDARVPYDVHEVITRIVDGGEFSEFK
;
A
#
# COMPACT_ATOMS: atom_id res chain seq x y z
N MET A 1 -8.66 -42.75 -1.17
CA MET A 1 -8.34 -41.63 -2.07
C MET A 1 -9.56 -40.75 -2.11
N ALA A 2 -9.49 -39.51 -1.62
CA ALA A 2 -10.56 -38.55 -1.88
C ALA A 2 -10.69 -38.40 -3.40
N SER A 3 -11.91 -38.43 -3.94
CA SER A 3 -12.10 -38.27 -5.38
C SER A 3 -11.73 -36.84 -5.79
N SER A 4 -11.18 -36.65 -7.00
CA SER A 4 -10.86 -35.31 -7.54
C SER A 4 -12.04 -34.34 -7.43
N ALA A 5 -13.28 -34.83 -7.60
CA ALA A 5 -14.50 -34.04 -7.41
C ALA A 5 -14.66 -33.49 -5.98
N ALA A 6 -14.31 -34.26 -4.95
CA ALA A 6 -14.38 -33.83 -3.56
C ALA A 6 -13.31 -32.77 -3.22
N ASN A 7 -12.11 -32.90 -3.80
CA ASN A 7 -11.06 -31.87 -3.65
C ASN A 7 -11.51 -30.55 -4.27
N ARG A 8 -12.05 -30.59 -5.49
CA ARG A 8 -12.48 -29.40 -6.22
C ARG A 8 -13.56 -28.63 -5.48
N GLU A 9 -14.61 -29.32 -5.01
CA GLU A 9 -15.69 -28.68 -4.26
C GLU A 9 -15.17 -27.97 -3.00
N ALA A 10 -14.30 -28.64 -2.23
CA ALA A 10 -13.74 -28.07 -1.03
C ALA A 10 -12.82 -26.87 -1.30
N HIS A 11 -11.98 -26.92 -2.34
CA HIS A 11 -11.15 -25.79 -2.76
C HIS A 11 -11.98 -24.60 -3.25
N VAL A 12 -13.01 -24.85 -4.06
CA VAL A 12 -13.93 -23.80 -4.52
C VAL A 12 -14.56 -23.09 -3.33
N HIS A 13 -15.01 -23.84 -2.32
CA HIS A 13 -15.56 -23.27 -1.09
C HIS A 13 -14.55 -22.38 -0.35
N LEU A 14 -13.30 -22.82 -0.20
CA LEU A 14 -12.24 -22.02 0.44
C LEU A 14 -11.90 -20.76 -0.36
N VAL A 15 -11.88 -20.84 -1.69
CA VAL A 15 -11.64 -19.69 -2.57
C VAL A 15 -12.78 -18.67 -2.48
N GLU A 16 -14.04 -19.12 -2.38
CA GLU A 16 -15.19 -18.24 -2.17
C GLU A 16 -15.12 -17.53 -0.81
N GLN A 17 -14.77 -18.24 0.26
CA GLN A 17 -14.53 -17.64 1.57
C GLN A 17 -13.42 -16.57 1.52
N LEU A 18 -12.32 -16.87 0.83
CA LEU A 18 -11.22 -15.93 0.62
C LEU A 18 -11.70 -14.68 -0.14
N ARG A 19 -12.42 -14.87 -1.25
CA ARG A 19 -12.96 -13.77 -2.07
C ARG A 19 -13.92 -12.88 -1.27
N SER A 20 -14.77 -13.47 -0.43
CA SER A 20 -15.69 -12.75 0.45
C SER A 20 -14.92 -11.86 1.43
N LYS A 21 -13.93 -12.42 2.15
CA LYS A 21 -13.10 -11.66 3.10
C LYS A 21 -12.29 -10.55 2.42
N LEU A 22 -11.78 -10.81 1.22
CA LEU A 22 -11.07 -9.79 0.44
C LEU A 22 -12.00 -8.64 0.04
N ALA A 23 -13.22 -8.95 -0.42
CA ALA A 23 -14.20 -7.95 -0.79
C ALA A 23 -14.62 -7.10 0.42
N GLU A 24 -14.84 -7.73 1.58
CA GLU A 24 -15.16 -7.03 2.84
C GLU A 24 -14.01 -6.12 3.29
N ALA A 25 -12.78 -6.63 3.36
CA ALA A 25 -11.61 -5.83 3.73
C ALA A 25 -11.35 -4.69 2.73
N ALA A 26 -11.67 -4.89 1.45
CA ALA A 26 -11.51 -3.88 0.42
C ALA A 26 -12.47 -2.67 0.57
N LEU A 27 -13.55 -2.81 1.33
CA LEU A 27 -14.46 -1.70 1.64
C LEU A 27 -13.80 -0.62 2.50
N GLY A 28 -12.78 -0.97 3.30
CA GLY A 28 -12.17 -0.07 4.28
C GLY A 28 -13.07 0.11 5.50
N GLY A 29 -13.21 1.35 5.98
CA GLY A 29 -14.01 1.67 7.15
C GLY A 29 -15.53 1.53 6.93
N PRO A 30 -16.34 1.74 7.99
CA PRO A 30 -17.79 1.64 7.89
C PRO A 30 -18.36 2.67 6.90
N GLU A 31 -19.52 2.38 6.32
CA GLU A 31 -20.17 3.21 5.29
C GLU A 31 -20.24 4.70 5.68
N ARG A 32 -20.60 5.00 6.93
CA ARG A 32 -20.64 6.38 7.45
C ARG A 32 -19.28 7.10 7.37
N ALA A 33 -18.18 6.39 7.63
CA ALA A 33 -16.84 6.96 7.53
C ALA A 33 -16.45 7.21 6.07
N ARG A 34 -16.80 6.30 5.15
CA ARG A 34 -16.58 6.44 3.71
C ARG A 34 -17.38 7.60 3.12
N ALA A 35 -18.66 7.72 3.46
CA ALA A 35 -19.51 8.83 3.04
C ALA A 35 -18.93 10.17 3.51
N ARG A 36 -18.59 10.28 4.80
CA ARG A 36 -17.97 11.49 5.36
C ARG A 36 -16.63 11.83 4.70
N HIS A 37 -15.85 10.83 4.30
CA HIS A 37 -14.59 11.04 3.58
C HIS A 37 -14.84 11.66 2.20
N VAL A 38 -15.80 11.14 1.44
CA VAL A 38 -16.16 11.64 0.10
C VAL A 38 -16.87 12.99 0.17
N GLU A 39 -17.71 13.24 1.16
CA GLU A 39 -18.37 14.54 1.41
C GLU A 39 -17.35 15.69 1.57
N ARG A 40 -16.13 15.39 1.98
CA ARG A 40 -15.02 16.35 2.07
C ARG A 40 -14.33 16.62 0.72
N GLY A 41 -14.85 16.07 -0.38
CA GLY A 41 -14.28 16.19 -1.73
C GLY A 41 -13.13 15.22 -2.03
N LYS A 42 -12.85 14.28 -1.12
CA LYS A 42 -11.72 13.35 -1.23
C LYS A 42 -12.10 12.08 -2.00
N LEU A 43 -11.17 11.55 -2.78
CA LEU A 43 -11.30 10.20 -3.35
C LEU A 43 -11.08 9.15 -2.26
N LEU A 44 -11.77 8.01 -2.35
CA LEU A 44 -11.48 6.90 -1.45
C LEU A 44 -10.05 6.37 -1.71
N PRO A 45 -9.41 5.76 -0.70
CA PRO A 45 -8.05 5.23 -0.81
C PRO A 45 -7.84 4.28 -2.00
N ARG A 46 -8.77 3.35 -2.25
CA ARG A 46 -8.69 2.45 -3.41
C ARG A 46 -8.89 3.18 -4.74
N ASP A 47 -9.78 4.17 -4.79
CA ASP A 47 -9.98 5.00 -5.98
C ASP A 47 -8.73 5.83 -6.30
N ARG A 48 -7.97 6.24 -5.27
CA ARG A 48 -6.68 6.93 -5.44
C ARG A 48 -5.62 5.99 -6.02
N VAL A 49 -5.55 4.75 -5.53
CA VAL A 49 -4.64 3.74 -6.08
C VAL A 49 -5.02 3.46 -7.53
N ASP A 50 -6.29 3.18 -7.83
CA ASP A 50 -6.77 2.92 -9.20
C ASP A 50 -6.50 4.11 -10.14
N GLY A 51 -6.84 5.33 -9.71
CA GLY A 51 -6.59 6.55 -10.48
C GLY A 51 -5.10 6.90 -10.69
N LEU A 52 -4.21 6.30 -9.90
CA LEU A 52 -2.76 6.45 -10.06
C LEU A 52 -2.20 5.50 -11.11
N LEU A 53 -2.76 4.29 -11.26
CA LEU A 53 -2.25 3.25 -12.13
C LEU A 53 -2.41 3.60 -13.62
N ASP A 54 -1.56 3.00 -14.46
CA ASP A 54 -1.75 3.04 -15.91
C ASP A 54 -3.04 2.29 -16.30
N PRO A 55 -3.75 2.75 -17.34
CA PRO A 55 -4.95 2.06 -17.82
C PRO A 55 -4.69 0.58 -18.10
N GLY A 56 -5.48 -0.29 -17.47
CA GLY A 56 -5.36 -1.75 -17.59
C GLY A 56 -4.13 -2.35 -16.90
N SER A 57 -3.39 -1.60 -16.08
CA SER A 57 -2.33 -2.15 -15.26
C SER A 57 -2.89 -3.11 -14.22
N PRO A 58 -2.27 -4.28 -14.01
CA PRO A 58 -2.56 -5.08 -12.82
C PRO A 58 -2.08 -4.34 -11.56
N LEU A 59 -2.70 -4.70 -10.42
CA LEU A 59 -2.22 -4.38 -9.08
C LEU A 59 -1.97 -5.69 -8.34
N LEU A 60 -0.71 -5.94 -7.97
CA LEU A 60 -0.35 -7.03 -7.07
C LEU A 60 -0.47 -6.52 -5.63
N GLU A 61 -1.65 -6.67 -5.03
CA GLU A 61 -1.90 -6.23 -3.65
C GLU A 61 -1.16 -7.11 -2.63
N VAL A 62 -0.51 -6.48 -1.65
CA VAL A 62 0.26 -7.14 -0.59
C VAL A 62 -0.53 -7.11 0.71
N ALA A 63 -0.70 -8.29 1.32
CA ALA A 63 -1.37 -8.49 2.61
C ALA A 63 -2.75 -7.78 2.72
N PRO A 64 -3.70 -8.01 1.79
CA PRO A 64 -5.04 -7.39 1.83
C PRO A 64 -5.84 -7.77 3.08
N LEU A 65 -5.59 -8.94 3.67
CA LEU A 65 -6.23 -9.41 4.91
C LEU A 65 -5.41 -9.12 6.18
N ALA A 66 -4.47 -8.17 6.13
CA ALA A 66 -3.76 -7.76 7.34
C ALA A 66 -4.76 -7.29 8.42
N ALA A 67 -4.48 -7.63 9.67
CA ALA A 67 -5.35 -7.43 10.83
C ALA A 67 -6.67 -8.22 10.87
N ASN A 68 -6.95 -9.12 9.92
CA ASN A 68 -8.15 -9.97 9.97
C ASN A 68 -8.17 -10.84 11.24
N GLY A 69 -9.21 -10.72 12.05
CA GLY A 69 -9.35 -11.38 13.35
C GLY A 69 -8.50 -10.77 14.47
N MET A 70 -7.97 -9.56 14.26
CA MET A 70 -7.19 -8.81 15.26
C MET A 70 -7.92 -7.53 15.65
N TYR A 71 -7.68 -7.04 16.87
CA TYR A 71 -8.17 -5.74 17.35
C TYR A 71 -9.69 -5.58 17.17
N ASP A 72 -10.47 -6.63 17.45
CA ASP A 72 -11.94 -6.64 17.30
C ASP A 72 -12.41 -6.33 15.86
N ASP A 73 -11.60 -6.66 14.86
CA ASP A 73 -11.84 -6.42 13.42
C ASP A 73 -12.07 -4.94 13.04
N ASP A 74 -11.63 -4.03 13.91
CA ASP A 74 -11.81 -2.58 13.76
C ASP A 74 -10.81 -1.92 12.79
N CYS A 75 -9.88 -2.70 12.22
CA CYS A 75 -8.78 -2.22 11.39
C CYS A 75 -8.62 -3.04 10.09
N PRO A 76 -9.65 -3.14 9.22
CA PRO A 76 -9.58 -3.95 8.00
C PRO A 76 -8.38 -3.56 7.12
N ALA A 77 -7.75 -4.56 6.52
CA ALA A 77 -6.52 -4.45 5.75
C ALA A 77 -5.36 -3.71 6.47
N ALA A 78 -5.41 -3.63 7.81
CA ALA A 78 -4.55 -2.82 8.67
C ALA A 78 -4.64 -1.30 8.40
N GLY A 79 -5.74 -0.80 7.83
CA GLY A 79 -5.91 0.63 7.53
C GLY A 79 -4.91 1.20 6.51
N ILE A 80 -4.32 0.32 5.69
CA ILE A 80 -3.34 0.71 4.67
C ILE A 80 -3.40 -0.26 3.49
N ILE A 81 -3.40 0.28 2.28
CA ILE A 81 -3.33 -0.47 1.03
C ILE A 81 -1.87 -0.44 0.57
N THR A 82 -1.32 -1.61 0.26
CA THR A 82 0.05 -1.73 -0.25
C THR A 82 0.05 -2.65 -1.45
N GLY A 83 0.77 -2.31 -2.51
CA GLY A 83 0.82 -3.17 -3.69
C GLY A 83 1.77 -2.67 -4.76
N ILE A 84 2.04 -3.53 -5.74
CA ILE A 84 2.88 -3.20 -6.89
C ILE A 84 1.98 -3.01 -8.10
N GLY A 85 2.12 -1.87 -8.75
CA GLY A 85 1.39 -1.57 -9.97
C GLY A 85 2.22 -0.70 -10.90
N ARG A 86 1.74 -0.55 -12.15
CA ARG A 86 2.45 0.22 -13.16
C ARG A 86 1.95 1.66 -13.18
N VAL A 87 2.89 2.61 -13.07
CA VAL A 87 2.63 4.06 -13.09
C VAL A 87 3.60 4.67 -14.10
N SER A 88 3.08 5.32 -15.14
CA SER A 88 3.88 5.90 -16.22
C SER A 88 4.88 4.89 -16.81
N GLY A 89 4.41 3.66 -17.00
CA GLY A 89 5.17 2.52 -17.49
C GLY A 89 6.02 1.82 -16.44
N ARG A 90 6.30 2.40 -15.26
CA ARG A 90 7.21 1.89 -14.22
C ARG A 90 6.48 1.05 -13.19
N GLU A 91 7.05 -0.09 -12.80
CA GLU A 91 6.56 -0.85 -11.65
C GLU A 91 6.95 -0.11 -10.37
N CYS A 92 5.95 0.28 -9.58
CA CYS A 92 6.13 1.07 -8.36
C CYS A 92 5.48 0.35 -7.18
N MET A 93 6.13 0.45 -6.01
CA MET A 93 5.49 0.11 -4.75
C MET A 93 4.60 1.28 -4.32
N ILE A 94 3.30 1.02 -4.18
CA ILE A 94 2.31 2.01 -3.76
C ILE A 94 1.90 1.69 -2.32
N VAL A 95 1.90 2.70 -1.46
CA VAL A 95 1.50 2.62 -0.05
C VAL A 95 0.49 3.74 0.21
N ALA A 96 -0.78 3.39 0.44
CA ALA A 96 -1.86 4.35 0.61
C ALA A 96 -2.59 4.15 1.94
N ASN A 97 -2.63 5.17 2.78
CA ASN A 97 -3.37 5.10 4.03
C ASN A 97 -4.88 5.11 3.79
N ASP A 98 -5.61 4.32 4.57
CA ASP A 98 -7.06 4.33 4.55
C ASP A 98 -7.62 5.20 5.68
N ALA A 99 -7.87 6.48 5.36
CA ALA A 99 -8.44 7.43 6.30
C ALA A 99 -9.85 7.07 6.79
N THR A 100 -10.56 6.16 6.12
CA THR A 100 -11.88 5.68 6.55
C THR A 100 -11.77 4.67 7.69
N VAL A 101 -10.63 3.99 7.82
CA VAL A 101 -10.31 3.04 8.90
C VAL A 101 -9.66 3.78 10.06
N LYS A 102 -10.44 4.09 11.10
CA LYS A 102 -9.98 4.79 12.32
C LYS A 102 -9.13 6.04 12.03
N GLY A 103 -9.48 6.80 10.98
CA GLY A 103 -8.75 8.00 10.57
C GLY A 103 -7.38 7.73 9.94
N GLY A 104 -7.13 6.51 9.45
CA GLY A 104 -5.84 6.10 8.90
C GLY A 104 -4.75 5.96 9.96
N THR A 105 -5.13 5.75 11.23
CA THR A 105 -4.16 5.63 12.33
C THR A 105 -3.36 4.35 12.23
N TYR A 106 -2.08 4.41 12.62
CA TYR A 106 -1.17 3.27 12.58
C TYR A 106 -1.35 2.38 13.81
N TYR A 107 -1.94 1.22 13.59
CA TYR A 107 -1.86 0.08 14.51
C TYR A 107 -0.48 -0.59 14.39
N PRO A 108 -0.09 -1.46 15.34
CA PRO A 108 1.18 -2.21 15.24
C PRO A 108 1.31 -2.95 13.91
N ILE A 109 0.23 -3.60 13.46
CA ILE A 109 0.21 -4.31 12.19
C ILE A 109 0.24 -3.38 10.97
N THR A 110 -0.24 -2.14 11.08
CA THR A 110 -0.13 -1.12 10.03
C THR A 110 1.34 -0.76 9.80
N VAL A 111 2.11 -0.58 10.88
CA VAL A 111 3.56 -0.34 10.80
C VAL A 111 4.23 -1.51 10.10
N LYS A 112 3.95 -2.74 10.55
CA LYS A 112 4.53 -3.95 9.95
C LYS A 112 4.20 -4.08 8.46
N LYS A 113 2.97 -3.76 8.04
CA LYS A 113 2.56 -3.80 6.63
C LYS A 113 3.27 -2.73 5.80
N HIS A 114 3.42 -1.51 6.32
CA HIS A 114 4.20 -0.45 5.66
C HIS A 114 5.67 -0.87 5.50
N LEU A 115 6.32 -1.33 6.57
CA LEU A 115 7.72 -1.77 6.52
C LEU A 115 7.92 -2.94 5.56
N ARG A 116 6.97 -3.89 5.50
CA ARG A 116 7.03 -4.98 4.53
C ARG A 116 6.93 -4.49 3.09
N ALA A 117 6.12 -3.46 2.81
CA ALA A 117 6.07 -2.85 1.48
C ALA A 117 7.42 -2.22 1.10
N GLN A 118 8.06 -1.49 2.01
CA GLN A 118 9.40 -0.93 1.79
C GLN A 118 10.47 -2.01 1.62
N GLU A 119 10.39 -3.12 2.35
CA GLU A 119 11.30 -4.26 2.20
C GLU A 119 11.20 -4.87 0.80
N ILE A 120 9.98 -5.09 0.30
CA ILE A 120 9.75 -5.57 -1.07
C ILE A 120 10.31 -4.57 -2.08
N ALA A 121 10.09 -3.27 -1.86
CA ALA A 121 10.62 -2.22 -2.72
C ALA A 121 12.15 -2.23 -2.75
N ALA A 122 12.80 -2.40 -1.59
CA ALA A 122 14.26 -2.50 -1.48
C ALA A 122 14.82 -3.68 -2.27
N GLN A 123 14.23 -4.86 -2.06
CA GLN A 123 14.69 -6.11 -2.65
C GLN A 123 14.52 -6.15 -4.18
N ASN A 124 13.54 -5.42 -4.72
CA ASN A 124 13.20 -5.43 -6.13
C ASN A 124 13.49 -4.09 -6.85
N ARG A 125 14.17 -3.15 -6.17
CA ARG A 125 14.49 -1.80 -6.67
C ARG A 125 13.27 -1.05 -7.23
N LEU A 126 12.13 -1.14 -6.55
CA LEU A 126 10.89 -0.48 -6.96
C LEU A 126 10.81 0.94 -6.39
N PRO A 127 10.60 1.99 -7.21
CA PRO A 127 10.26 3.31 -6.70
C PRO A 127 9.05 3.26 -5.77
N CYS A 128 9.08 4.04 -4.70
CA CYS A 128 8.02 4.09 -3.69
C CYS A 128 7.12 5.31 -3.90
N ILE A 129 5.81 5.10 -3.82
CA ILE A 129 4.80 6.16 -3.86
C ILE A 129 3.94 6.06 -2.60
N TYR A 130 4.00 7.08 -1.75
CA TYR A 130 3.26 7.18 -0.50
C TYR A 130 2.06 8.11 -0.67
N LEU A 131 0.84 7.57 -0.65
CA LEU A 131 -0.41 8.34 -0.63
C LEU A 131 -0.81 8.55 0.84
N VAL A 132 -0.35 9.65 1.42
CA VAL A 132 -0.38 9.93 2.85
C VAL A 132 -1.70 10.57 3.26
N ASP A 133 -2.39 9.93 4.20
CA ASP A 133 -3.66 10.40 4.77
C ASP A 133 -3.91 9.71 6.13
N SER A 134 -3.16 10.13 7.15
CA SER A 134 -3.11 9.46 8.45
C SER A 134 -3.24 10.44 9.62
N GLY A 135 -4.09 10.07 10.59
CA GLY A 135 -4.24 10.77 11.86
C GLY A 135 -3.10 10.54 12.87
N GLY A 136 -2.09 9.72 12.55
CA GLY A 136 -0.95 9.42 13.43
C GLY A 136 -0.96 7.99 13.98
N ALA A 137 -0.30 7.77 15.12
CA ALA A 137 -0.21 6.45 15.76
C ALA A 137 -1.45 6.10 16.58
N PHE A 138 -1.78 4.81 16.68
CA PHE A 138 -2.80 4.31 17.60
C PHE A 138 -2.27 4.36 19.04
N LEU A 139 -2.51 5.48 19.71
CA LEU A 139 -1.96 5.78 21.04
C LEU A 139 -2.15 4.70 22.11
N PRO A 140 -3.29 3.98 22.19
CA PRO A 140 -3.46 2.92 23.19
C PRO A 140 -2.47 1.76 23.07
N ARG A 141 -1.76 1.62 21.93
CA ARG A 141 -0.71 0.62 21.70
C ARG A 141 0.59 1.27 21.22
N GLN A 142 0.89 2.47 21.69
CA GLN A 142 2.06 3.22 21.24
C GLN A 142 3.39 2.48 21.47
N ASP A 143 3.47 1.63 22.50
CA ASP A 143 4.64 0.82 22.84
C ASP A 143 4.93 -0.27 21.80
N GLU A 144 3.90 -0.72 21.09
CA GLU A 144 3.99 -1.66 19.95
C GLU A 144 4.10 -0.93 18.59
N VAL A 145 4.09 0.41 18.59
CA VAL A 145 4.10 1.24 17.37
C VAL A 145 5.35 2.10 17.26
N PHE A 146 5.93 2.56 18.38
CA PHE A 146 6.94 3.62 18.39
C PHE A 146 8.39 3.18 18.67
N PRO A 147 8.71 2.46 19.77
CA PRO A 147 10.07 2.50 20.33
C PRO A 147 11.12 1.60 19.66
N ASP A 148 10.75 0.48 19.06
CA ASP A 148 11.70 -0.59 18.69
C ASP A 148 12.24 -0.45 17.25
N ARG A 149 13.27 -1.26 16.92
CA ARG A 149 13.95 -1.25 15.63
C ARG A 149 13.01 -1.34 14.44
N ASP A 150 11.97 -2.18 14.53
CA ASP A 150 11.02 -2.44 13.46
C ASP A 150 9.67 -1.72 13.70
N HIS A 151 9.71 -0.61 14.44
CA HIS A 151 8.57 0.27 14.70
C HIS A 151 8.57 1.50 13.77
N PHE A 152 7.68 2.47 14.02
CA PHE A 152 7.33 3.56 13.10
C PHE A 152 8.54 4.34 12.55
N GLY A 153 9.56 4.57 13.38
CA GLY A 153 10.78 5.29 12.95
C GLY A 153 11.57 4.57 11.84
N ARG A 154 11.39 3.26 11.68
CA ARG A 154 12.05 2.47 10.64
C ARG A 154 11.57 2.85 9.23
N ILE A 155 10.36 3.41 9.10
CA ILE A 155 9.82 3.92 7.83
C ILE A 155 10.78 4.97 7.26
N PHE A 156 11.23 5.90 8.09
CA PHE A 156 12.11 7.00 7.69
C PHE A 156 13.54 6.54 7.41
N TYR A 157 14.06 5.62 8.25
CA TYR A 157 15.34 4.97 8.00
C TYR A 157 15.35 4.29 6.62
N ASN A 158 14.28 3.58 6.28
CA ASN A 158 14.15 2.91 4.99
C ASN A 158 14.03 3.94 3.86
N GLN A 159 13.22 5.00 3.99
CA GLN A 159 13.12 6.06 2.97
C GLN A 159 14.50 6.66 2.64
N ALA A 160 15.25 7.05 3.66
CA ALA A 160 16.58 7.63 3.47
C ALA A 160 17.58 6.66 2.81
N THR A 161 17.59 5.39 3.24
CA THR A 161 18.51 4.39 2.67
C THR A 161 18.11 3.96 1.26
N LEU A 162 16.82 3.90 0.94
CA LEU A 162 16.30 3.65 -0.40
C LEU A 162 16.64 4.80 -1.37
N SER A 163 16.39 6.05 -0.95
CA SER A 163 16.77 7.24 -1.71
C SER A 163 18.28 7.24 -1.99
N ALA A 164 19.12 6.99 -0.97
CA ALA A 164 20.57 6.89 -1.13
C ALA A 164 21.00 5.75 -2.10
N ALA A 165 20.21 4.69 -2.22
CA ALA A 165 20.43 3.60 -3.18
C ALA A 165 19.88 3.88 -4.60
N GLY A 166 19.41 5.11 -4.84
CA GLY A 166 18.83 5.56 -6.11
C GLY A 166 17.43 5.00 -6.38
N ILE A 167 16.70 4.60 -5.34
CA ILE A 167 15.30 4.14 -5.46
C ILE A 167 14.41 5.33 -5.08
N PRO A 168 13.70 5.95 -6.04
CA PRO A 168 12.95 7.19 -5.79
C PRO A 168 11.87 7.03 -4.72
N GLN A 169 11.75 8.03 -3.85
CA GLN A 169 10.76 8.13 -2.78
C GLN A 169 9.83 9.30 -3.06
N ILE A 170 8.56 9.04 -3.40
CA ILE A 170 7.59 10.08 -3.75
C ILE A 170 6.45 10.10 -2.72
N ALA A 171 6.07 11.28 -2.24
CA ALA A 171 4.92 11.43 -1.36
C ALA A 171 3.82 12.29 -2.00
N ALA A 172 2.57 11.94 -1.73
CA ALA A 172 1.41 12.79 -1.98
C ALA A 172 0.59 12.89 -0.69
N VAL A 173 0.53 14.08 -0.11
CA VAL A 173 -0.23 14.38 1.11
C VAL A 173 -1.65 14.76 0.73
N LEU A 174 -2.55 13.81 0.91
CA LEU A 174 -3.96 13.89 0.49
C LEU A 174 -4.89 14.10 1.69
N GLY A 175 -4.34 14.46 2.85
CA GLY A 175 -5.08 14.75 4.08
C GLY A 175 -4.14 14.99 5.26
N SER A 176 -4.51 14.46 6.42
CA SER A 176 -3.73 14.68 7.65
C SER A 176 -2.36 13.99 7.57
N CYS A 177 -1.32 14.67 8.03
CA CYS A 177 0.03 14.16 8.19
C CYS A 177 0.67 14.76 9.45
N THR A 178 0.51 14.10 10.59
CA THR A 178 0.84 14.65 11.91
C THR A 178 1.97 13.90 12.61
N ALA A 179 2.72 14.62 13.46
CA ALA A 179 3.78 14.11 14.31
C ALA A 179 4.84 13.33 13.52
N GLY A 180 5.13 12.09 13.90
CA GLY A 180 6.10 11.26 13.19
C GLY A 180 5.74 11.12 11.70
N GLY A 181 4.44 11.08 11.35
CA GLY A 181 4.01 10.94 9.95
C GLY A 181 4.50 12.07 9.04
N ALA A 182 4.76 13.26 9.59
CA ALA A 182 5.26 14.42 8.86
C ALA A 182 6.62 14.17 8.17
N TYR A 183 7.39 13.18 8.63
CA TYR A 183 8.64 12.81 7.99
C TYR A 183 8.45 12.03 6.68
N VAL A 184 7.28 11.41 6.43
CA VAL A 184 7.05 10.73 5.16
C VAL A 184 7.19 11.72 3.98
N PRO A 185 6.45 12.84 3.91
CA PRO A 185 6.67 13.84 2.87
C PRO A 185 8.01 14.57 3.01
N ALA A 186 8.41 14.95 4.22
CA ALA A 186 9.64 15.73 4.41
C ALA A 186 10.95 14.97 4.07
N MET A 187 10.91 13.64 4.01
CA MET A 187 12.04 12.77 3.63
C MET A 187 11.81 12.05 2.30
N SER A 188 10.81 12.46 1.52
CA SER A 188 10.65 12.02 0.14
C SER A 188 11.48 12.91 -0.79
N ASP A 189 11.91 12.37 -1.92
CA ASP A 189 12.71 13.08 -2.92
C ASP A 189 11.88 14.17 -3.61
N GLU A 190 10.59 13.91 -3.84
CA GLU A 190 9.60 14.91 -4.23
C GLU A 190 8.27 14.68 -3.48
N ALA A 191 7.65 15.77 -3.01
CA ALA A 191 6.43 15.75 -2.24
C ALA A 191 5.34 16.65 -2.87
N VAL A 192 4.16 16.07 -3.07
CA VAL A 192 2.94 16.72 -3.53
C VAL A 192 1.99 16.94 -2.36
N ILE A 193 1.26 18.04 -2.31
CA ILE A 193 0.22 18.29 -1.31
C ILE A 193 -1.04 18.88 -1.93
N VAL A 194 -2.22 18.40 -1.51
CA VAL A 194 -3.50 18.96 -1.94
C VAL A 194 -3.81 20.21 -1.11
N ARG A 195 -4.04 21.34 -1.77
CA ARG A 195 -4.37 22.61 -1.11
C ARG A 195 -5.70 22.53 -0.33
N ASN A 196 -5.82 23.25 0.79
CA ASN A 196 -7.04 23.27 1.62
C ASN A 196 -7.53 21.87 2.06
N GLN A 197 -6.63 20.88 2.12
CA GLN A 197 -6.97 19.49 2.41
C GLN A 197 -5.81 18.76 3.08
N GLY A 198 -4.65 18.77 2.44
CA GLY A 198 -3.42 18.21 2.98
C GLY A 198 -2.83 19.11 4.05
N THR A 199 -2.42 18.54 5.17
CA THR A 199 -1.76 19.26 6.25
C THR A 199 -0.57 18.47 6.80
N ILE A 200 0.55 19.16 7.05
CA ILE A 200 1.79 18.58 7.60
C ILE A 200 2.20 19.35 8.84
N PHE A 201 2.43 18.66 9.97
CA PHE A 201 2.99 19.31 11.16
C PHE A 201 3.56 18.29 12.15
N LEU A 202 4.63 18.65 12.86
CA LEU A 202 5.18 17.84 13.96
C LEU A 202 4.29 17.87 15.22
N GLY A 203 3.59 18.98 15.44
CA GLY A 203 2.61 19.12 16.52
C GLY A 203 1.35 19.75 15.97
N GLY A 204 0.23 19.02 15.98
CA GLY A 204 -1.04 19.56 15.47
C GLY A 204 -1.65 20.64 16.37
N PRO A 205 -2.73 21.30 15.92
CA PRO A 205 -3.37 22.38 16.67
C PRO A 205 -3.70 22.06 18.14
N PRO A 206 -4.16 20.83 18.51
CA PRO A 206 -4.38 20.49 19.91
C PRO A 206 -3.11 20.54 20.76
N LEU A 207 -1.96 20.15 20.20
CA LEU A 207 -0.67 20.16 20.91
C LEU A 207 -0.12 21.58 21.02
N VAL A 208 -0.22 22.39 19.96
CA VAL A 208 0.18 23.81 19.99
C VAL A 208 -0.60 24.56 21.07
N LYS A 209 -1.92 24.38 21.10
CA LYS A 209 -2.79 24.98 22.13
C LYS A 209 -2.41 24.52 23.53
N ALA A 210 -2.15 23.23 23.73
CA ALA A 210 -1.77 22.70 25.03
C ALA A 210 -0.41 23.24 25.53
N ALA A 211 0.55 23.42 24.63
CA ALA A 211 1.91 23.86 24.97
C ALA A 211 2.03 25.39 25.15
N THR A 212 1.31 26.17 24.35
CA THR A 212 1.53 27.63 24.24
C THR A 212 0.28 28.47 24.53
N GLY A 213 -0.90 27.85 24.54
CA GLY A 213 -2.19 28.56 24.58
C GLY A 213 -2.66 29.12 23.24
N GLU A 214 -1.82 29.09 22.20
CA GLU A 214 -2.16 29.59 20.87
C GLU A 214 -3.27 28.76 20.20
N VAL A 215 -4.21 29.45 19.55
CA VAL A 215 -5.30 28.82 18.80
C VAL A 215 -5.09 29.12 17.32
N VAL A 216 -4.78 28.07 16.56
CA VAL A 216 -4.48 28.12 15.13
C VAL A 216 -5.22 26.98 14.43
N THR A 217 -5.69 27.19 13.20
CA THR A 217 -6.30 26.11 12.42
C THR A 217 -5.25 25.18 11.81
N ALA A 218 -5.66 23.99 11.36
CA ALA A 218 -4.73 23.05 10.71
C ALA A 218 -4.16 23.59 9.39
N GLU A 219 -4.96 24.36 8.62
CA GLU A 219 -4.52 24.97 7.37
C GLU A 219 -3.51 26.11 7.62
N GLU A 220 -3.76 26.95 8.62
CA GLU A 220 -2.82 28.03 8.99
C GLU A 220 -1.50 27.48 9.54
N LEU A 221 -1.55 26.38 10.30
CA LEU A 221 -0.37 25.79 10.94
C LEU A 221 0.53 25.01 9.97
N GLY A 222 -0.07 24.36 8.97
CA GLY A 222 0.64 23.36 8.16
C GLY A 222 -0.05 23.02 6.84
N GLY A 223 -0.83 23.93 6.28
CA GLY A 223 -1.56 23.72 5.03
C GLY A 223 -0.69 23.68 3.77
N GLY A 224 -1.30 23.32 2.65
CA GLY A 224 -0.61 23.18 1.37
C GLY A 224 0.04 24.47 0.88
N ASP A 225 -0.64 25.61 1.03
CA ASP A 225 -0.09 26.91 0.63
C ASP A 225 1.14 27.30 1.48
N LEU A 226 1.13 27.03 2.80
CA LEU A 226 2.28 27.29 3.67
C LEU A 226 3.50 26.46 3.24
N HIS A 227 3.31 25.16 3.02
CA HIS A 227 4.43 24.28 2.73
C HIS A 227 5.01 24.46 1.33
N SER A 228 4.16 24.75 0.34
CA SER A 228 4.57 24.90 -1.05
C SER A 228 5.09 26.29 -1.42
N ARG A 229 4.81 27.32 -0.60
CA ARG A 229 5.19 28.72 -0.91
C ARG A 229 6.17 29.33 0.07
N THR A 230 6.18 28.86 1.32
CA THR A 230 6.96 29.49 2.39
C THR A 230 8.05 28.56 2.91
N SER A 231 7.68 27.38 3.41
CA SER A 231 8.67 26.50 4.09
C SER A 231 9.51 25.65 3.14
N GLY A 232 8.98 25.27 1.97
CA GLY A 232 9.64 24.35 1.04
C GLY A 232 9.59 22.87 1.47
N VAL A 233 8.74 22.48 2.42
CA VAL A 233 8.55 21.07 2.81
C VAL A 233 7.88 20.26 1.69
N THR A 234 7.15 20.92 0.78
CA THR A 234 6.50 20.29 -0.37
C THR A 234 6.86 21.01 -1.65
N ASP A 235 7.03 20.26 -2.73
CA ASP A 235 7.51 20.77 -4.01
C ASP A 235 6.36 21.13 -4.97
N HIS A 236 5.22 20.44 -4.83
CA HIS A 236 4.08 20.59 -5.74
C HIS A 236 2.77 20.82 -4.99
N LEU A 237 2.09 21.92 -5.31
CA LEU A 237 0.75 22.23 -4.80
C LEU A 237 -0.33 21.76 -5.80
N ALA A 238 -1.12 20.76 -5.40
CA ALA A 238 -2.21 20.21 -6.19
C ALA A 238 -3.55 20.87 -5.83
N HIS A 239 -4.47 20.91 -6.80
CA HIS A 239 -5.82 21.46 -6.59
C HIS A 239 -6.77 20.52 -5.85
N ASP A 240 -6.70 19.23 -6.17
CA ASP A 240 -7.52 18.16 -5.59
C ASP A 240 -6.76 16.82 -5.68
N ASP A 241 -7.37 15.73 -5.22
CA ASP A 241 -6.77 14.41 -5.30
C ASP A 241 -6.41 13.99 -6.74
N ARG A 242 -7.27 14.27 -7.73
CA ARG A 242 -7.02 13.85 -9.13
C ARG A 242 -5.81 14.57 -9.70
N ASP A 243 -5.69 15.86 -9.41
CA ASP A 243 -4.55 16.67 -9.80
C ASP A 243 -3.25 16.20 -9.11
N ALA A 244 -3.32 15.84 -7.83
CA ALA A 244 -2.18 15.28 -7.11
C ALA A 244 -1.70 13.97 -7.76
N LEU A 245 -2.60 13.04 -8.07
CA LEU A 245 -2.25 11.77 -8.74
C LEU A 245 -1.65 12.03 -10.13
N ARG A 246 -2.19 13.00 -10.88
CA ARG A 246 -1.63 13.42 -12.18
C ARG A 246 -0.21 13.97 -12.03
N ILE A 247 0.07 14.77 -11.00
CA ILE A 247 1.42 15.27 -10.71
C ILE A 247 2.35 14.11 -10.35
N VAL A 248 1.95 13.19 -9.48
CA VAL A 248 2.75 12.00 -9.14
C VAL A 248 3.10 11.19 -10.39
N ARG A 249 2.14 10.97 -11.29
CA ARG A 249 2.41 10.29 -12.58
C ARG A 249 3.44 11.03 -13.43
N ARG A 250 3.41 12.37 -13.45
CA ARG A 250 4.43 13.18 -14.14
C ARG A 250 5.81 13.04 -13.51
N ILE A 251 5.90 12.99 -12.19
CA ILE A 251 7.16 12.76 -11.47
C ILE A 251 7.72 11.38 -11.88
N VAL A 252 6.91 10.32 -11.82
CA VAL A 252 7.36 8.97 -12.20
C VAL A 252 7.85 8.90 -13.66
N ALA A 253 7.27 9.71 -14.55
CA ALA A 253 7.69 9.77 -15.95
C ALA A 253 9.08 10.39 -16.16
N THR A 254 9.66 11.08 -15.17
CA THR A 254 11.01 11.66 -15.25
C THR A 254 12.10 10.67 -14.81
N PHE A 255 11.73 9.54 -14.20
CA PHE A 255 12.69 8.58 -13.66
C PHE A 255 13.65 8.06 -14.75
N GLY A 256 14.91 7.86 -14.34
CA GLY A 256 16.00 7.43 -15.19
C GLY A 256 15.80 6.07 -15.89
N PRO A 257 16.77 5.64 -16.71
CA PRO A 257 16.68 4.39 -17.46
C PRO A 257 16.50 3.18 -16.53
N ARG A 258 15.81 2.17 -17.04
CA ARG A 258 15.61 0.91 -16.34
C ARG A 258 16.87 0.05 -16.47
N GLU A 259 17.29 -0.63 -15.40
CA GLU A 259 18.34 -1.62 -15.49
C GLU A 259 17.92 -2.73 -16.46
N GLN A 260 18.89 -3.24 -17.24
CA GLN A 260 18.63 -4.38 -18.11
C GLN A 260 18.41 -5.63 -17.27
N ARG A 261 17.49 -6.49 -17.69
CA ARG A 261 17.28 -7.78 -17.04
C ARG A 261 18.58 -8.60 -17.17
N PRO A 262 19.09 -9.20 -16.10
CA PRO A 262 20.32 -9.99 -16.17
C PRO A 262 20.08 -11.41 -16.71
N TRP A 263 18.88 -11.68 -17.24
CA TRP A 263 18.48 -12.95 -17.84
C TRP A 263 17.65 -12.71 -19.10
N ASP A 264 17.72 -13.67 -20.02
CA ASP A 264 16.90 -13.68 -21.22
C ASP A 264 15.45 -14.04 -20.90
N VAL A 265 14.51 -13.33 -21.52
CA VAL A 265 13.08 -13.63 -21.42
C VAL A 265 12.60 -14.12 -22.79
N ARG A 266 12.17 -15.37 -22.83
CA ARG A 266 11.59 -15.99 -24.04
C ARG A 266 10.11 -15.59 -24.19
N PRO A 267 9.52 -15.72 -25.39
CA PRO A 267 8.08 -15.57 -25.55
C PRO A 267 7.32 -16.54 -24.65
N THR A 268 6.30 -16.04 -23.96
CA THR A 268 5.44 -16.85 -23.09
C THR A 268 4.70 -17.91 -23.89
N VAL A 269 4.65 -19.13 -23.36
CA VAL A 269 3.84 -20.23 -23.89
C VAL A 269 2.75 -20.58 -22.87
N GLU A 270 1.49 -20.60 -23.32
CA GLU A 270 0.37 -20.93 -22.44
C GLU A 270 0.56 -22.32 -21.79
N PRO A 271 0.16 -22.50 -20.52
CA PRO A 271 0.14 -23.81 -19.88
C PRO A 271 -0.74 -24.81 -20.65
N ILE A 272 -0.41 -26.09 -20.56
CA ILE A 272 -1.13 -27.17 -21.26
C ILE A 272 -2.49 -27.53 -20.65
N ALA A 273 -2.81 -26.97 -19.48
CA ALA A 273 -4.00 -27.29 -18.70
C ALA A 273 -4.59 -26.02 -18.06
N ASP A 274 -5.88 -26.05 -17.77
CA ASP A 274 -6.56 -24.95 -17.08
C ASP A 274 -6.06 -24.87 -15.64
N GLN A 275 -5.62 -23.68 -15.18
CA GLN A 275 -5.15 -23.49 -13.81
C GLN A 275 -6.20 -23.85 -12.75
N ARG A 276 -7.50 -23.86 -13.09
CA ARG A 276 -8.58 -24.32 -12.20
C ARG A 276 -8.53 -25.83 -11.94
N GLU A 277 -7.79 -26.61 -12.70
CA GLU A 277 -7.51 -28.02 -12.40
C GLU A 277 -6.60 -28.19 -11.18
N LEU A 278 -5.92 -27.14 -10.71
CA LEU A 278 -5.21 -27.18 -9.42
C LEU A 278 -6.14 -27.57 -8.26
N TYR A 279 -7.43 -27.26 -8.37
CA TYR A 279 -8.44 -27.65 -7.38
C TYR A 279 -8.72 -29.15 -7.36
N ASP A 280 -8.41 -29.88 -8.43
CA ASP A 280 -8.60 -31.34 -8.48
C ASP A 280 -7.42 -32.09 -7.87
N VAL A 281 -6.20 -31.61 -8.17
CA VAL A 281 -4.96 -32.36 -7.96
C VAL A 281 -4.33 -32.13 -6.59
N VAL A 282 -4.56 -30.98 -5.96
CA VAL A 282 -4.05 -30.69 -4.61
C VAL A 282 -5.06 -31.17 -3.57
N PRO A 283 -4.75 -32.15 -2.71
CA PRO A 283 -5.64 -32.55 -1.63
C PRO A 283 -5.85 -31.42 -0.62
N VAL A 284 -7.09 -31.21 -0.16
CA VAL A 284 -7.38 -30.23 0.90
C VAL A 284 -6.87 -30.69 2.27
N ASP A 285 -6.87 -32.01 2.53
CA ASP A 285 -6.23 -32.59 3.71
C ASP A 285 -4.72 -32.67 3.50
N ALA A 286 -3.97 -31.83 4.24
CA ALA A 286 -2.51 -31.74 4.15
C ALA A 286 -1.75 -33.04 4.49
N ARG A 287 -2.44 -34.06 5.02
CA ARG A 287 -1.86 -35.38 5.31
C ARG A 287 -1.92 -36.34 4.13
N VAL A 288 -2.69 -36.02 3.09
CA VAL A 288 -2.83 -36.87 1.90
C VAL A 288 -1.66 -36.60 0.95
N PRO A 289 -0.80 -37.59 0.67
CA PRO A 289 0.27 -37.42 -0.29
C PRO A 289 -0.30 -37.32 -1.71
N TYR A 290 0.37 -36.56 -2.56
CA TYR A 290 0.08 -36.43 -3.99
C TYR A 290 1.37 -36.15 -4.74
N ASP A 291 1.34 -36.30 -6.07
CA ASP A 291 2.49 -35.95 -6.91
C ASP A 291 2.49 -34.44 -7.21
N VAL A 292 3.52 -33.73 -6.74
CA VAL A 292 3.65 -32.28 -6.96
C VAL A 292 3.91 -31.94 -8.43
N HIS A 293 4.34 -32.89 -9.26
CA HIS A 293 4.48 -32.69 -10.70
C HIS A 293 3.16 -32.27 -11.35
N GLU A 294 2.01 -32.72 -10.81
CA GLU A 294 0.68 -32.29 -11.26
C GLU A 294 0.45 -30.78 -11.06
N VAL A 295 1.09 -30.17 -10.07
CA VAL A 295 1.05 -28.70 -9.89
C VAL A 295 2.00 -28.03 -10.86
N ILE A 296 3.24 -28.53 -10.97
CA ILE A 296 4.29 -27.94 -11.81
C ILE A 296 3.83 -27.83 -13.27
N THR A 297 3.29 -28.90 -13.84
CA THR A 297 2.84 -28.94 -15.25
C THR A 297 1.70 -27.97 -15.57
N ARG A 298 0.98 -27.49 -14.55
CA ARG A 298 -0.15 -26.54 -14.68
C ARG A 298 0.25 -25.08 -14.54
N ILE A 299 1.45 -24.79 -14.04
CA ILE A 299 1.90 -23.42 -13.75
C ILE A 299 3.05 -22.95 -14.64
N VAL A 300 3.85 -23.87 -15.19
CA VAL A 300 5.00 -23.51 -16.04
C VAL A 300 4.58 -23.41 -17.51
N ASP A 301 5.29 -22.57 -18.26
CA ASP A 301 5.11 -22.39 -19.71
C ASP A 301 5.13 -23.74 -20.44
N GLY A 302 4.07 -24.03 -21.21
CA GLY A 302 3.92 -25.29 -21.94
C GLY A 302 3.87 -26.56 -21.07
N GLY A 303 3.81 -26.44 -19.74
CA GLY A 303 3.91 -27.59 -18.83
C GLY A 303 5.27 -28.31 -18.86
N GLU A 304 6.29 -27.69 -19.47
CA GLU A 304 7.61 -28.27 -19.66
C GLU A 304 8.55 -27.92 -18.50
N PHE A 305 9.21 -28.92 -17.91
CA PHE A 305 10.26 -28.72 -16.91
C PHE A 305 11.36 -29.77 -17.08
N SER A 306 12.59 -29.42 -16.70
CA SER A 306 13.74 -30.33 -16.67
C SER A 306 14.07 -30.64 -15.21
N GLU A 307 13.67 -31.82 -14.74
CA GLU A 307 13.89 -32.23 -13.36
C GLU A 307 15.38 -32.52 -13.10
N PHE A 308 15.90 -32.01 -11.99
CA PHE A 308 17.25 -32.28 -11.49
C PHE A 308 17.14 -33.06 -10.18
N LYS A 309 17.98 -34.08 -10.00
CA LYS A 309 18.03 -34.94 -8.80
C LYS A 309 19.13 -34.51 -7.85
#